data_AF-A0A0N4ZS77-F1
#
_entry.id   AF-A0A0N4ZS77-F1
#
_cell.length_a   1.000
_cell.length_b   1.000
_cell.length_c   1.000
_cell.angle_alpha   90.00
_cell.angle_beta   90.00
_cell.angle_gamma   90.00
#
_symmetry.space_group_name_H-M   'P 1'
#
loop_
_entity.id
_entity.type
_entity.pdbx_description
1 polymer ?
#
loop_
_entity_poly.entity_id
_entity_poly.type
_entity_poly.pdbx_seq_one_letter_code
_entity_poly.pdbx_strand_id
1 'polypeptide(L)'
;MVRNNIYGNTVSRAHPYWDYFEENDDYCIGLDSKKNINYESLKAKQASLRFFDFFSTLNQFFGILMVILIGYFYGNIDGSYEWKDINSNISDNTYYRSYLNLHGLAVIVGLVFLQGEGILINRHFRHEPKSIFKLYQIVFNLIALACGAFALAASIIYSNKVESNHFYSFQSWLLLGVLAIYLAVSSTYLFVFTFPRLQKNIRQALKPYINVMCLVTFILSSLYSILSNALYINKYVNNNEIKICTNNKDDCIDQFRYIMNFGLVATVLYSIVVVIQASKPSWSRKLKDI
;
A
#
# COMPACT_ATOMS: atom_id res chain seq x y z
N MET A 1 14.45 27.02 -31.47
CA MET A 1 14.02 27.33 -30.09
C MET A 1 14.20 26.07 -29.25
N VAL A 2 15.27 25.99 -28.47
CA VAL A 2 15.55 24.86 -27.57
C VAL A 2 14.66 25.03 -26.35
N ARG A 3 13.86 24.01 -26.00
CA ARG A 3 13.01 24.04 -24.80
C ARG A 3 13.61 23.12 -23.75
N ASN A 4 13.88 23.70 -22.59
CA ASN A 4 14.35 22.94 -21.45
C ASN A 4 13.16 22.37 -20.70
N ASN A 5 13.28 21.15 -20.21
CA ASN A 5 12.31 20.63 -19.26
C ASN A 5 12.45 21.36 -17.90
N ILE A 6 11.52 21.07 -16.99
CA ILE A 6 11.52 21.59 -15.60
C ILE A 6 12.78 21.24 -14.78
N TYR A 7 13.68 20.41 -15.32
CA TYR A 7 14.97 20.06 -14.72
C TYR A 7 16.16 20.77 -15.38
N GLY A 8 15.93 21.61 -16.39
CA GLY A 8 16.99 22.34 -17.09
C GLY A 8 17.67 21.55 -18.20
N ASN A 9 17.22 20.32 -18.49
CA ASN A 9 17.79 19.52 -19.57
C ASN A 9 17.18 19.94 -20.91
N THR A 10 18.03 20.02 -21.93
CA THR A 10 17.63 20.21 -23.33
C THR A 10 16.95 18.93 -23.83
N VAL A 11 15.64 18.98 -24.11
CA VAL A 11 14.90 17.79 -24.57
C VAL A 11 14.65 17.89 -26.07
N SER A 12 15.01 16.83 -26.80
CA SER A 12 14.77 16.68 -28.25
C SER A 12 13.27 16.65 -28.56
N ARG A 13 12.87 17.23 -29.71
CA ARG A 13 11.48 17.23 -30.22
C ARG A 13 10.90 15.83 -30.43
N ALA A 14 11.75 14.80 -30.57
CA ALA A 14 11.32 13.42 -30.83
C ALA A 14 11.00 12.61 -29.56
N HIS A 15 11.00 13.23 -28.37
CA HIS A 15 10.66 12.50 -27.14
C HIS A 15 9.15 12.18 -27.10
N PRO A 16 8.72 10.93 -26.79
CA PRO A 16 7.32 10.48 -26.94
C PRO A 16 6.28 11.13 -26.02
N TYR A 17 6.62 12.22 -25.35
CA TYR A 17 5.82 12.81 -24.26
C TYR A 17 4.74 13.79 -24.74
N TRP A 18 4.50 13.90 -26.06
CA TRP A 18 3.65 14.95 -26.64
C TRP A 18 2.32 14.48 -27.24
N ASP A 19 2.03 13.18 -27.30
CA ASP A 19 0.79 12.65 -27.89
C ASP A 19 -0.39 12.54 -26.90
N TYR A 20 -0.55 13.51 -26.00
CA TYR A 20 -1.77 13.63 -25.19
C TYR A 20 -2.73 14.69 -25.73
N PHE A 21 -2.91 14.69 -27.05
CA PHE A 21 -4.03 15.34 -27.72
C PHE A 21 -5.20 14.35 -27.86
N GLU A 22 -5.82 13.95 -26.75
CA GLU A 22 -7.13 13.28 -26.79
C GLU A 22 -7.80 13.28 -25.40
N GLU A 23 -8.42 14.41 -25.05
CA GLU A 23 -9.74 14.50 -24.42
C GLU A 23 -10.06 15.99 -24.26
N ASN A 24 -11.01 16.49 -25.07
CA ASN A 24 -11.48 17.86 -25.13
C ASN A 24 -11.67 18.52 -23.76
N ASP A 25 -10.85 19.54 -23.49
CA ASP A 25 -11.28 20.76 -22.81
C ASP A 25 -10.98 21.91 -23.79
N ASP A 26 -12.02 22.47 -24.40
CA ASP A 26 -12.02 23.61 -25.31
C ASP A 26 -11.63 24.92 -24.60
N TYR A 27 -10.39 25.01 -24.12
CA TYR A 27 -9.73 26.29 -23.85
C TYR A 27 -8.29 26.20 -24.33
N CYS A 28 -8.14 26.42 -25.64
CA CYS A 28 -6.89 26.88 -26.22
C CYS A 28 -6.53 28.24 -25.58
N ILE A 29 -5.82 28.24 -24.45
CA ILE A 29 -4.98 29.39 -24.11
C ILE A 29 -3.77 29.28 -25.03
N GLY A 30 -3.94 29.88 -26.21
CA GLY A 30 -2.83 30.32 -27.03
C GLY A 30 -1.85 31.11 -26.18
N LEU A 31 -0.60 31.04 -26.61
CA LEU A 31 0.52 31.88 -26.18
C LEU A 31 0.06 33.29 -25.78
N ASP A 32 -0.13 33.55 -24.49
CA ASP A 32 0.11 34.86 -23.88
C ASP A 32 0.01 34.80 -22.36
N SER A 33 1.19 34.81 -21.72
CA SER A 33 1.40 35.59 -20.51
C SER A 33 2.89 35.57 -20.20
N LYS A 34 3.57 36.69 -20.46
CA LYS A 34 4.67 37.14 -19.59
C LYS A 34 4.09 37.35 -18.18
N LYS A 35 3.71 36.28 -17.48
CA LYS A 35 3.60 36.32 -16.03
C LYS A 35 5.03 36.40 -15.57
N ASN A 36 5.41 37.47 -14.88
CA ASN A 36 6.70 37.56 -14.19
C ASN A 36 6.88 36.27 -13.39
N ILE A 37 7.72 35.39 -13.94
CA ILE A 37 7.98 34.09 -13.35
C ILE A 37 8.70 34.40 -12.06
N ASN A 38 8.01 34.32 -10.92
CA ASN A 38 8.63 34.57 -9.63
C ASN A 38 9.64 33.43 -9.37
N TYR A 39 10.90 33.69 -9.70
CA TYR A 39 12.00 32.73 -9.61
C TYR A 39 12.13 32.13 -8.21
N GLU A 40 11.78 32.87 -7.15
CA GLU A 40 11.77 32.35 -5.77
C GLU A 40 10.69 31.27 -5.58
N SER A 41 9.48 31.51 -6.10
CA SER A 41 8.38 30.52 -6.03
C SER A 41 8.72 29.21 -6.78
N LEU A 42 9.45 29.32 -7.89
CA LEU A 42 9.93 28.16 -8.66
C LEU A 42 11.04 27.41 -7.94
N LYS A 43 12.02 28.13 -7.38
CA LYS A 43 13.08 27.53 -6.54
C LYS A 43 12.48 26.81 -5.32
N ALA A 44 11.52 27.43 -4.64
CA ALA A 44 10.82 26.82 -3.51
C ALA A 44 10.03 25.57 -3.92
N LYS A 45 9.35 25.59 -5.07
CA LYS A 45 8.66 24.42 -5.63
C LYS A 45 9.64 23.32 -6.03
N GLN A 46 10.78 23.66 -6.63
CA GLN A 46 11.80 22.69 -7.01
C GLN A 46 12.45 22.05 -5.78
N ALA A 47 12.75 22.84 -4.75
CA ALA A 47 13.24 22.33 -3.47
C ALA A 47 12.22 21.37 -2.82
N SER A 48 10.92 21.72 -2.82
CA SER A 48 9.89 20.86 -2.24
C SER A 48 9.70 19.55 -3.01
N LEU A 49 9.91 19.52 -4.33
CA LEU A 49 9.90 18.29 -5.13
C LEU A 49 11.13 17.42 -4.85
N ARG A 50 12.32 18.02 -4.66
CA ARG A 50 13.51 17.26 -4.23
C ARG A 50 13.30 16.59 -2.88
N PHE A 51 12.66 17.28 -1.93
CA PHE A 51 12.26 16.66 -0.66
C PHE A 51 11.27 15.51 -0.88
N PHE A 52 10.27 15.67 -1.75
CA PHE A 52 9.35 14.58 -2.08
C PHE A 52 10.09 13.37 -2.64
N ASP A 53 11.00 13.58 -3.60
CA ASP A 53 11.78 12.51 -4.22
C ASP A 53 12.66 11.79 -3.18
N PHE A 54 13.29 12.53 -2.25
CA PHE A 54 14.03 11.95 -1.11
C PHE A 54 13.13 11.09 -0.22
N PHE A 55 11.99 11.62 0.23
CA PHE A 55 11.04 10.85 1.04
C PHE A 55 10.51 9.63 0.27
N SER A 56 10.33 9.72 -1.04
CA SER A 56 9.88 8.61 -1.89
C SER A 56 10.94 7.52 -1.95
N THR A 57 12.23 7.85 -2.13
CA THR A 57 13.31 6.85 -2.09
C THR A 57 13.42 6.16 -0.74
N LEU A 58 13.28 6.91 0.35
CA LEU A 58 13.30 6.38 1.71
C LEU A 58 12.05 5.51 1.98
N ASN A 59 10.89 5.89 1.44
CA ASN A 59 9.67 5.09 1.50
C ASN A 59 9.84 3.74 0.79
N GLN A 60 10.38 3.75 -0.44
CA GLN A 60 10.63 2.52 -1.20
C GLN A 60 11.63 1.60 -0.48
N PHE A 61 12.69 2.18 0.10
CA PHE A 61 13.65 1.43 0.91
C PHE A 61 12.96 0.72 2.09
N PHE A 62 12.17 1.44 2.90
CA PHE A 62 11.47 0.85 4.02
C PHE A 62 10.38 -0.14 3.60
N GLY A 63 9.65 0.14 2.51
CA GLY A 63 8.64 -0.76 1.96
C GLY A 63 9.24 -2.10 1.52
N ILE A 64 10.35 -2.06 0.76
CA ILE A 64 11.06 -3.27 0.33
C ILE A 64 11.67 -4.00 1.53
N LEU A 65 12.32 -3.28 2.45
CA LEU A 65 12.90 -3.86 3.66
C LEU A 65 11.85 -4.58 4.51
N MET A 66 10.70 -3.95 4.72
CA MET A 66 9.55 -4.53 5.42
C MET A 66 9.10 -5.84 4.76
N VAL A 67 8.87 -5.84 3.44
CA VAL A 67 8.42 -7.03 2.70
C VAL A 67 9.45 -8.15 2.77
N ILE A 68 10.74 -7.84 2.65
CA ILE A 68 11.81 -8.84 2.73
C ILE A 68 11.91 -9.44 4.13
N LEU A 69 11.92 -8.61 5.19
CA LEU A 69 12.08 -9.11 6.57
C LEU A 69 10.88 -9.94 7.03
N ILE A 70 9.66 -9.43 6.81
CA ILE A 70 8.43 -10.13 7.22
C ILE A 70 8.18 -11.35 6.32
N GLY A 71 8.50 -11.24 5.03
CA GLY A 71 8.54 -12.39 4.12
C GLY A 71 9.50 -13.45 4.64
N TYR A 72 10.78 -13.12 4.81
CA TYR A 72 11.80 -14.03 5.33
C TYR A 72 11.37 -14.72 6.64
N PHE A 73 10.77 -13.97 7.56
CA PHE A 73 10.23 -14.54 8.81
C PHE A 73 9.21 -15.65 8.53
N TYR A 74 8.16 -15.36 7.74
CA TYR A 74 7.10 -16.33 7.45
C TYR A 74 7.54 -17.49 6.54
N GLY A 75 8.58 -17.28 5.73
CA GLY A 75 9.11 -18.32 4.85
C GLY A 75 9.91 -19.38 5.61
N ASN A 76 10.59 -18.99 6.69
CA ASN A 76 11.49 -19.87 7.45
C ASN A 76 10.88 -20.41 8.76
N ILE A 77 9.66 -20.02 9.10
CA ILE A 77 8.90 -20.64 10.19
C ILE A 77 8.15 -21.86 9.69
N ASP A 78 7.90 -22.82 10.59
CA ASP A 78 7.11 -24.03 10.35
C ASP A 78 5.86 -23.75 9.50
N GLY A 79 5.69 -24.59 8.47
CA GLY A 79 4.61 -24.49 7.49
C GLY A 79 4.96 -23.65 6.25
N SER A 80 6.00 -22.80 6.31
CA SER A 80 6.46 -21.95 5.20
C SER A 80 5.26 -21.31 4.44
N TYR A 81 5.25 -21.37 3.11
CA TYR A 81 4.19 -20.82 2.25
C TYR A 81 3.30 -21.87 1.60
N GLU A 82 3.20 -23.06 2.19
CA GLU A 82 2.50 -24.16 1.52
C GLU A 82 0.99 -24.07 1.74
N TRP A 83 0.22 -24.04 0.66
CA TRP A 83 -1.23 -24.25 0.75
C TRP A 83 -1.52 -25.74 0.95
N LYS A 84 -1.72 -26.12 2.22
CA LYS A 84 -2.01 -27.51 2.60
C LYS A 84 -3.42 -27.92 2.20
N ASP A 85 -3.65 -29.24 2.08
CA ASP A 85 -4.98 -29.79 1.82
C ASP A 85 -5.93 -29.50 2.98
N ILE A 86 -7.02 -28.79 2.65
CA ILE A 86 -8.07 -28.39 3.58
C ILE A 86 -8.83 -29.62 4.11
N ASN A 87 -8.88 -30.73 3.37
CA ASN A 87 -9.61 -31.94 3.78
C ASN A 87 -8.76 -32.93 4.58
N SER A 88 -7.47 -32.63 4.78
CA SER A 88 -6.62 -33.47 5.62
C SER A 88 -7.13 -33.49 7.07
N ASN A 89 -7.11 -34.68 7.68
CA ASN A 89 -7.49 -34.91 9.08
C ASN A 89 -6.26 -35.04 9.99
N ILE A 90 -5.17 -34.33 9.65
CA ILE A 90 -3.95 -34.33 10.45
C ILE A 90 -4.22 -33.42 11.66
N SER A 91 -4.07 -33.93 12.88
CA SER A 91 -4.33 -33.19 14.12
C SER A 91 -3.09 -32.44 14.64
N ASP A 92 -2.19 -32.02 13.75
CA ASP A 92 -0.98 -31.28 14.12
C ASP A 92 -1.20 -29.79 13.85
N ASN A 93 -1.28 -28.98 14.92
CA ASN A 93 -1.41 -27.53 14.83
C ASN A 93 -0.27 -26.89 14.04
N THR A 94 0.90 -27.54 14.01
CA THR A 94 2.07 -27.11 13.25
C THR A 94 1.82 -27.22 11.74
N TYR A 95 1.05 -28.22 11.31
CA TYR A 95 0.77 -28.48 9.90
C TYR A 95 -0.08 -27.38 9.27
N TYR A 96 -1.07 -26.84 9.98
CA TYR A 96 -1.96 -25.79 9.47
C TYR A 96 -1.43 -24.36 9.65
N ARG A 97 -0.26 -24.19 10.28
CA ARG A 97 0.35 -22.88 10.51
C ARG A 97 0.68 -22.14 9.21
N SER A 98 0.87 -22.86 8.11
CA SER A 98 1.12 -22.28 6.79
C SER A 98 0.00 -21.32 6.34
N TYR A 99 -1.26 -21.57 6.70
CA TYR A 99 -2.36 -20.63 6.42
C TYR A 99 -2.17 -19.30 7.15
N LEU A 100 -1.67 -19.34 8.39
CA LEU A 100 -1.42 -18.12 9.16
C LEU A 100 -0.19 -17.36 8.64
N ASN A 101 0.82 -18.08 8.15
CA ASN A 101 1.98 -17.47 7.49
C ASN A 101 1.58 -16.77 6.19
N LEU A 102 0.76 -17.44 5.37
CA LEU A 102 0.18 -16.88 4.14
C LEU A 102 -0.74 -15.69 4.43
N HIS A 103 -1.51 -15.73 5.53
CA HIS A 103 -2.29 -14.60 6.03
C HIS A 103 -1.39 -13.39 6.33
N GLY A 104 -0.33 -13.57 7.12
CA GLY A 104 0.58 -12.48 7.47
C GLY A 104 1.26 -11.85 6.25
N LEU A 105 1.68 -12.69 5.29
CA LEU A 105 2.25 -12.23 4.03
C LEU A 105 1.24 -11.45 3.17
N ALA A 106 0.01 -11.96 3.04
CA ALA A 106 -1.03 -11.29 2.26
C ALA A 106 -1.43 -9.93 2.86
N VAL A 107 -1.45 -9.80 4.19
CA VAL A 107 -1.71 -8.53 4.87
C VAL A 107 -0.58 -7.52 4.61
N ILE A 108 0.68 -7.90 4.79
CA ILE A 108 1.80 -6.95 4.64
C ILE A 108 2.00 -6.52 3.18
N VAL A 109 1.90 -7.46 2.23
CA VAL A 109 2.08 -7.16 0.81
C VAL A 109 0.84 -6.44 0.26
N GLY A 110 -0.36 -6.96 0.52
CA GLY A 110 -1.59 -6.42 -0.04
C GLY A 110 -2.07 -5.14 0.65
N LEU A 111 -2.38 -5.24 1.94
CA LEU A 111 -3.07 -4.17 2.69
C LEU A 111 -2.12 -3.09 3.21
N VAL A 112 -0.82 -3.31 3.21
CA VAL A 112 0.16 -2.27 3.60
C VAL A 112 0.95 -1.80 2.40
N PHE A 113 1.76 -2.65 1.78
CA PHE A 113 2.64 -2.23 0.70
C PHE A 113 1.87 -1.78 -0.55
N LEU A 114 1.09 -2.66 -1.19
CA LEU A 114 0.36 -2.35 -2.42
C LEU A 114 -0.71 -1.27 -2.21
N GLN A 115 -1.40 -1.26 -1.08
CA GLN A 115 -2.33 -0.19 -0.74
C GLN A 115 -1.62 1.17 -0.60
N GLY A 116 -0.46 1.22 0.07
CA GLY A 116 0.32 2.44 0.23
C GLY A 116 0.84 2.99 -1.11
N GLU A 117 1.39 2.11 -1.96
CA GLU A 117 1.83 2.47 -3.31
C GLU A 117 0.67 2.94 -4.19
N GLY A 118 -0.49 2.28 -4.06
CA GLY A 118 -1.73 2.70 -4.68
C GLY A 118 -2.12 4.13 -4.29
N ILE A 119 -2.02 4.52 -3.01
CA ILE A 119 -2.35 5.87 -2.55
C ILE A 119 -1.39 6.93 -3.13
N LEU A 120 -0.11 6.57 -3.32
CA LEU A 120 0.92 7.49 -3.78
C LEU A 120 1.09 7.54 -5.31
N ILE A 121 0.43 6.64 -6.06
CA ILE A 121 0.61 6.50 -7.51
C ILE A 121 0.43 7.82 -8.27
N ASN A 122 -0.55 8.63 -7.86
CA ASN A 122 -0.86 9.91 -8.49
C ASN A 122 0.21 10.99 -8.23
N ARG A 123 1.08 10.79 -7.24
CA ARG A 123 2.20 11.67 -6.90
C ARG A 123 3.50 11.21 -7.55
N HIS A 124 3.78 9.90 -7.54
CA HIS A 124 4.96 9.33 -8.17
C HIS A 124 4.98 9.62 -9.68
N PHE A 125 3.87 9.39 -10.35
CA PHE A 125 3.79 9.52 -11.80
C PHE A 125 3.32 10.89 -12.28
N ARG A 126 3.55 11.99 -11.54
CA ARG A 126 2.91 13.32 -11.75
C ARG A 126 2.83 13.88 -13.19
N HIS A 127 3.68 13.40 -14.10
CA HIS A 127 3.79 13.84 -15.50
C HIS A 127 2.96 13.00 -16.49
N GLU A 128 2.49 11.81 -16.08
CA GLU A 128 1.72 10.89 -16.93
C GLU A 128 0.27 11.35 -17.18
N PRO A 129 -0.47 10.74 -18.13
CA PRO A 129 -1.87 11.03 -18.42
C PRO A 129 -2.82 10.47 -17.38
N LYS A 130 -3.92 11.17 -17.11
CA LYS A 130 -4.87 10.83 -16.04
C LYS A 130 -5.43 9.40 -16.15
N SER A 131 -5.59 8.87 -17.36
CA SER A 131 -6.07 7.50 -17.64
C SER A 131 -5.15 6.42 -17.05
N ILE A 132 -3.83 6.59 -17.21
CA ILE A 132 -2.83 5.61 -16.75
C ILE A 132 -2.86 5.47 -15.22
N PHE A 133 -2.96 6.56 -14.46
CA PHE A 133 -3.04 6.45 -12.99
C PHE A 133 -4.33 5.82 -12.52
N LYS A 134 -5.45 6.12 -13.18
CA LYS A 134 -6.73 5.50 -12.81
C LYS A 134 -6.62 3.99 -12.99
N LEU A 135 -6.03 3.54 -14.10
CA LEU A 135 -5.77 2.13 -14.33
C LEU A 135 -4.91 1.53 -13.23
N TYR A 136 -3.75 2.12 -12.92
CA TYR A 136 -2.90 1.62 -11.84
C TYR A 136 -3.62 1.60 -10.51
N GLN A 137 -4.34 2.67 -10.13
CA GLN A 137 -5.08 2.72 -8.88
C GLN A 137 -6.10 1.57 -8.77
N ILE A 138 -6.81 1.28 -9.85
CA ILE A 138 -7.78 0.18 -9.89
C ILE A 138 -7.05 -1.16 -9.72
N VAL A 139 -5.96 -1.38 -10.46
CA VAL A 139 -5.18 -2.62 -10.39
C VAL A 139 -4.62 -2.84 -8.99
N PHE A 140 -3.95 -1.83 -8.40
CA PHE A 140 -3.42 -1.92 -7.03
C PHE A 140 -4.53 -2.18 -6.01
N ASN A 141 -5.68 -1.50 -6.12
CA ASN A 141 -6.79 -1.70 -5.20
C ASN A 141 -7.45 -3.08 -5.34
N LEU A 142 -7.56 -3.61 -6.57
CA LEU A 142 -8.11 -4.95 -6.80
C LEU A 142 -7.19 -6.04 -6.26
N ILE A 143 -5.87 -5.91 -6.47
CA ILE A 143 -4.89 -6.86 -5.93
C ILE A 143 -4.90 -6.80 -4.40
N ALA A 144 -4.88 -5.60 -3.81
CA ALA A 144 -4.94 -5.44 -2.36
C ALA A 144 -6.24 -6.03 -1.76
N LEU A 145 -7.38 -5.84 -2.42
CA LEU A 145 -8.65 -6.44 -2.00
C LEU A 145 -8.62 -7.97 -2.08
N ALA A 146 -8.05 -8.53 -3.15
CA ALA A 146 -7.87 -9.96 -3.31
C ALA A 146 -6.95 -10.56 -2.23
N CYS A 147 -5.83 -9.90 -1.94
CA CYS A 147 -4.93 -10.28 -0.84
C CYS A 147 -5.64 -10.20 0.52
N GLY A 148 -6.44 -9.17 0.75
CA GLY A 148 -7.22 -9.01 1.97
C GLY A 148 -8.27 -10.12 2.16
N ALA A 149 -9.01 -10.44 1.10
CA ALA A 149 -9.98 -11.54 1.11
C ALA A 149 -9.29 -12.90 1.33
N PHE A 150 -8.15 -13.12 0.68
CA PHE A 150 -7.32 -14.30 0.88
C PHE A 150 -6.82 -14.42 2.33
N ALA A 151 -6.35 -13.31 2.92
CA ALA A 151 -5.91 -13.28 4.31
C ALA A 151 -7.05 -13.64 5.29
N LEU A 152 -8.26 -13.12 5.05
CA LEU A 152 -9.45 -13.48 5.83
C LEU A 152 -9.76 -14.97 5.69
N ALA A 153 -9.82 -15.49 4.46
CA ALA A 153 -10.10 -16.90 4.19
C ALA A 153 -9.08 -17.82 4.88
N ALA A 154 -7.78 -17.52 4.76
CA ALA A 154 -6.72 -18.28 5.41
C ALA A 154 -6.87 -18.29 6.94
N SER A 155 -7.25 -17.16 7.54
CA SER A 155 -7.49 -17.09 9.00
C SER A 155 -8.69 -17.93 9.45
N ILE A 156 -9.77 -17.97 8.66
CA ILE A 156 -10.97 -18.77 8.96
C ILE A 156 -10.65 -20.26 8.85
N ILE A 157 -9.95 -20.66 7.78
CA ILE A 157 -9.52 -22.05 7.58
C ILE A 157 -8.64 -22.52 8.74
N TYR A 158 -7.67 -21.70 9.16
CA TYR A 158 -6.83 -22.00 10.32
C TYR A 158 -7.67 -22.17 11.59
N SER A 159 -8.58 -21.22 11.88
CA SER A 159 -9.44 -21.31 13.07
C SER A 159 -10.34 -22.54 13.08
N ASN A 160 -10.87 -22.95 11.93
CA ASN A 160 -11.66 -24.18 11.78
C ASN A 160 -10.83 -25.42 12.14
N LYS A 161 -9.56 -25.43 11.73
CA LYS A 161 -8.67 -26.58 11.91
C LYS A 161 -8.12 -26.73 13.32
N VAL A 162 -7.95 -25.63 14.04
CA VAL A 162 -7.49 -25.63 15.43
C VAL A 162 -8.68 -25.62 16.42
N GLU A 163 -9.92 -25.81 15.92
CA GLU A 163 -11.16 -25.79 16.71
C GLU A 163 -11.28 -24.56 17.63
N SER A 164 -10.74 -23.42 17.18
CA SER A 164 -10.77 -22.17 17.93
C SER A 164 -12.02 -21.38 17.61
N ASN A 165 -12.64 -20.73 18.61
CA ASN A 165 -13.78 -19.85 18.38
C ASN A 165 -13.45 -18.78 17.34
N HIS A 166 -14.34 -18.60 16.36
CA HIS A 166 -14.19 -17.55 15.37
C HIS A 166 -14.47 -16.18 15.97
N PHE A 167 -13.76 -15.16 15.46
CA PHE A 167 -14.07 -13.74 15.69
C PHE A 167 -14.16 -13.26 17.14
N TYR A 168 -13.64 -14.00 18.13
CA TYR A 168 -13.67 -13.53 19.54
C TYR A 168 -12.67 -12.39 19.80
N SER A 169 -11.59 -12.34 19.03
CA SER A 169 -10.48 -11.41 19.27
C SER A 169 -10.74 -10.03 18.65
N PHE A 170 -10.28 -8.98 19.32
CA PHE A 170 -10.31 -7.63 18.75
C PHE A 170 -9.57 -7.55 17.40
N GLN A 171 -8.48 -8.30 17.23
CA GLN A 171 -7.72 -8.41 15.98
C GLN A 171 -8.62 -8.83 14.80
N SER A 172 -9.46 -9.84 14.98
CA SER A 172 -10.36 -10.31 13.92
C SER A 172 -11.45 -9.31 13.55
N TRP A 173 -12.01 -8.58 14.52
CA TRP A 173 -12.96 -7.48 14.26
C TRP A 173 -12.31 -6.34 13.48
N LEU A 174 -11.05 -6.02 13.81
CA LEU A 174 -10.29 -4.97 13.15
C LEU A 174 -10.07 -5.32 11.66
N LEU A 175 -9.64 -6.55 11.34
CA LEU A 175 -9.49 -6.99 9.94
C LEU A 175 -10.82 -6.91 9.17
N LEU A 176 -11.90 -7.42 9.77
CA LEU A 176 -13.21 -7.41 9.12
C LEU A 176 -13.68 -5.98 8.84
N GLY A 177 -13.51 -5.07 9.81
CA GLY A 177 -13.81 -3.65 9.64
C GLY A 177 -12.98 -2.98 8.54
N VAL A 178 -11.67 -3.25 8.52
CA VAL A 178 -10.76 -2.74 7.47
C VAL A 178 -11.22 -3.21 6.09
N LEU A 179 -11.50 -4.50 5.91
CA LEU A 179 -11.93 -5.05 4.63
C LEU A 179 -13.29 -4.51 4.19
N ALA A 180 -14.24 -4.34 5.12
CA ALA A 180 -15.54 -3.77 4.82
C ALA A 180 -15.42 -2.32 4.30
N ILE A 181 -14.63 -1.48 5.00
CA ILE A 181 -14.39 -0.10 4.57
C ILE A 181 -13.63 -0.09 3.24
N TYR A 182 -12.59 -0.92 3.10
CA TYR A 182 -11.80 -1.00 1.88
C TYR A 182 -12.63 -1.39 0.66
N LEU A 183 -13.55 -2.36 0.82
CA LEU A 183 -14.47 -2.79 -0.22
C LEU A 183 -15.44 -1.66 -0.61
N ALA A 184 -16.00 -0.94 0.36
CA ALA A 184 -16.89 0.19 0.11
C ALA A 184 -16.17 1.34 -0.64
N VAL A 185 -14.97 1.69 -0.18
CA VAL A 185 -14.13 2.74 -0.78
C VAL A 185 -13.67 2.35 -2.19
N SER A 186 -13.19 1.12 -2.38
CA SER A 186 -12.73 0.62 -3.67
C SER A 186 -13.89 0.54 -4.69
N SER A 187 -15.05 0.05 -4.26
CA SER A 187 -16.26 0.02 -5.09
C SER A 187 -16.68 1.42 -5.50
N THR A 188 -16.71 2.36 -4.57
CA THR A 188 -17.08 3.75 -4.86
C THR A 188 -16.06 4.38 -5.80
N TYR A 189 -14.76 4.12 -5.61
CA TYR A 189 -13.73 4.60 -6.51
C TYR A 189 -13.92 4.09 -7.95
N LEU A 190 -14.20 2.78 -8.09
CA LEU A 190 -14.46 2.15 -9.38
C LEU A 190 -15.69 2.77 -10.05
N PHE A 191 -16.84 2.80 -9.38
CA PHE A 191 -18.10 3.28 -9.96
C PHE A 191 -18.15 4.79 -10.21
N VAL A 192 -17.55 5.60 -9.33
CA VAL A 192 -17.66 7.06 -9.39
C VAL A 192 -16.57 7.70 -10.24
N PHE A 193 -15.32 7.21 -10.18
CA PHE A 193 -14.19 7.88 -10.84
C PHE A 193 -13.70 7.20 -12.12
N THR A 194 -14.03 5.93 -12.32
CA THR A 194 -13.63 5.18 -13.53
C THR A 194 -14.71 5.27 -14.60
N PHE A 195 -15.98 5.09 -14.24
CA PHE A 195 -17.07 5.18 -15.23
C PHE A 195 -17.47 6.64 -15.49
N PRO A 196 -17.50 7.09 -16.76
CA PRO A 196 -17.77 8.49 -17.11
C PRO A 196 -19.23 8.93 -16.92
N ARG A 197 -20.13 7.99 -16.56
CA ARG A 197 -21.58 8.20 -16.52
C ARG A 197 -22.08 9.10 -15.38
N LEU A 198 -21.23 9.41 -14.38
CA LEU A 198 -21.63 10.25 -13.24
C LEU A 198 -21.41 11.75 -13.49
N GLN A 199 -22.32 12.59 -13.01
CA GLN A 199 -22.21 14.05 -13.12
C GLN A 199 -20.92 14.58 -12.46
N LYS A 200 -20.31 15.62 -13.06
CA LYS A 200 -19.05 16.22 -12.57
C LYS A 200 -19.19 16.75 -11.13
N ASN A 201 -20.33 17.37 -10.79
CA ASN A 201 -20.60 17.96 -9.48
C ASN A 201 -20.55 16.93 -8.34
N ILE A 202 -21.17 15.76 -8.55
CA ILE A 202 -21.19 14.67 -7.57
C ILE A 202 -19.76 14.13 -7.34
N ARG A 203 -19.00 13.93 -8.43
CA ARG A 203 -17.61 13.48 -8.36
C ARG A 203 -16.71 14.44 -7.59
N GLN A 204 -16.90 15.75 -7.78
CA GLN A 204 -16.15 16.77 -7.05
C GLN A 204 -16.51 16.82 -5.57
N ALA A 205 -17.80 16.70 -5.24
CA ALA A 205 -18.27 16.67 -3.86
C ALA A 205 -17.77 15.44 -3.09
N LEU A 206 -17.73 14.26 -3.74
CA LEU A 206 -17.39 13.00 -3.07
C LEU A 206 -15.87 12.75 -2.94
N LYS A 207 -15.06 13.33 -3.84
CA LYS A 207 -13.60 13.18 -3.87
C LYS A 207 -12.87 13.43 -2.53
N PRO A 208 -13.12 14.53 -1.78
CA PRO A 208 -12.44 14.74 -0.51
C PRO A 208 -12.75 13.65 0.52
N TYR A 209 -14.01 13.22 0.61
CA TYR A 209 -14.43 12.16 1.53
C TYR A 209 -13.76 10.83 1.20
N ILE A 210 -13.75 10.42 -0.07
CA ILE A 210 -13.12 9.16 -0.49
C ILE A 210 -11.61 9.19 -0.21
N ASN A 211 -10.92 10.31 -0.47
CA ASN A 211 -9.50 10.43 -0.19
C ASN A 211 -9.19 10.28 1.31
N VAL A 212 -10.01 10.88 2.19
CA VAL A 212 -9.88 10.72 3.65
C VAL A 212 -10.14 9.29 4.05
N MET A 213 -11.21 8.67 3.54
CA MET A 213 -11.51 7.27 3.84
C MET A 213 -10.39 6.33 3.40
N CYS A 214 -9.80 6.51 2.20
CA CYS A 214 -8.63 5.74 1.77
C CYS A 214 -7.46 5.84 2.77
N LEU A 215 -7.19 7.04 3.28
CA LEU A 215 -6.12 7.26 4.26
C LEU A 215 -6.43 6.61 5.60
N VAL A 216 -7.66 6.77 6.10
CA VAL A 216 -8.11 6.12 7.34
C VAL A 216 -7.98 4.60 7.21
N THR A 217 -8.42 4.01 6.10
CA THR A 217 -8.30 2.57 5.87
C THR A 217 -6.84 2.12 5.81
N PHE A 218 -5.94 2.90 5.22
CA PHE A 218 -4.51 2.59 5.21
C PHE A 218 -3.87 2.62 6.61
N ILE A 219 -4.22 3.62 7.41
CA ILE A 219 -3.77 3.71 8.81
C ILE A 219 -4.27 2.50 9.60
N LEU A 220 -5.56 2.16 9.48
CA LEU A 220 -6.14 1.00 10.15
C LEU A 220 -5.49 -0.31 9.69
N SER A 221 -5.18 -0.46 8.39
CA SER A 221 -4.48 -1.63 7.84
C SER A 221 -3.05 -1.76 8.37
N SER A 222 -2.35 -0.63 8.50
CA SER A 222 -1.01 -0.58 9.08
C SER A 222 -1.03 -0.98 10.56
N LEU A 223 -1.96 -0.40 11.34
CA LEU A 223 -2.16 -0.75 12.76
C LEU A 223 -2.53 -2.22 12.93
N TYR A 224 -3.43 -2.73 12.09
CA TYR A 224 -3.79 -4.13 12.06
C TYR A 224 -2.59 -5.04 11.82
N SER A 225 -1.77 -4.72 10.81
CA SER A 225 -0.57 -5.50 10.47
C SER A 225 0.41 -5.54 11.63
N ILE A 226 0.68 -4.39 12.26
CA ILE A 226 1.58 -4.30 13.41
C ILE A 226 1.03 -5.13 14.59
N LEU A 227 -0.25 -4.98 14.91
CA LEU A 227 -0.91 -5.74 15.98
C LEU A 227 -0.89 -7.24 15.70
N SER A 228 -1.24 -7.65 14.49
CA SER A 228 -1.29 -9.06 14.06
C SER A 228 0.08 -9.72 14.18
N ASN A 229 1.12 -9.07 13.66
CA ASN A 229 2.50 -9.57 13.74
C ASN A 229 3.03 -9.60 15.18
N ALA A 230 2.74 -8.58 15.99
CA ALA A 230 3.15 -8.56 17.40
C ALA A 230 2.47 -9.69 18.21
N LEU A 231 1.17 -9.92 17.99
CA LEU A 231 0.44 -11.03 18.60
C LEU A 231 0.95 -12.38 18.12
N TYR A 232 1.35 -12.49 16.84
CA TYR A 232 1.96 -13.70 16.30
C TYR A 232 3.27 -14.05 17.02
N ILE A 233 4.20 -13.09 17.16
CA ILE A 233 5.46 -13.32 17.91
C ILE A 233 5.14 -13.75 19.34
N ASN A 234 4.27 -13.01 20.02
CA ASN A 234 4.00 -13.27 21.42
C ASN A 234 3.38 -14.66 21.62
N LYS A 235 2.41 -15.03 20.78
CA LYS A 235 1.74 -16.32 20.88
C LYS A 235 2.65 -17.48 20.51
N TYR A 236 3.36 -17.40 19.38
CA TYR A 236 4.03 -18.57 18.82
C TYR A 236 5.52 -18.62 19.12
N VAL A 237 6.22 -17.49 19.07
CA VAL A 237 7.67 -17.43 19.28
C VAL A 237 8.01 -17.34 20.77
N ASN A 238 7.34 -16.48 21.53
CA ASN A 238 7.68 -16.27 22.94
C ASN A 238 7.17 -17.39 23.86
N ASN A 239 6.03 -17.99 23.55
CA ASN A 239 5.51 -19.13 24.31
C ASN A 239 6.06 -20.49 23.84
N ASN A 240 7.08 -20.48 22.96
CA ASN A 240 7.76 -21.68 22.45
C ASN A 240 6.82 -22.72 21.78
N GLU A 241 5.74 -22.26 21.13
CA GLU A 241 4.80 -23.14 20.41
C GLU A 241 5.30 -23.52 19.00
N ILE A 242 6.51 -23.11 18.61
CA ILE A 242 7.08 -23.36 17.28
C ILE A 242 8.36 -24.20 17.38
N LYS A 243 8.52 -25.15 16.45
CA LYS A 243 9.77 -25.91 16.23
C LYS A 243 10.62 -25.22 15.15
N ILE A 244 10.96 -23.95 15.36
CA ILE A 244 11.71 -23.12 14.37
C ILE A 244 13.12 -23.68 14.12
N CYS A 245 13.71 -24.33 15.13
CA CYS A 245 15.12 -24.67 15.15
C CYS A 245 15.27 -26.15 15.54
N THR A 246 15.77 -26.97 14.61
CA THR A 246 15.99 -28.42 14.82
C THR A 246 17.16 -28.73 15.75
N ASN A 247 18.03 -27.76 16.01
CA ASN A 247 19.12 -27.85 16.98
C ASN A 247 18.96 -26.70 17.98
N ASN A 248 18.70 -27.01 19.25
CA ASN A 248 18.54 -26.10 20.39
C ASN A 248 19.68 -25.06 20.50
N LYS A 249 19.61 -23.99 19.72
CA LYS A 249 20.42 -22.79 19.87
C LYS A 249 19.43 -21.66 20.15
N ASP A 250 19.42 -21.18 21.39
CA ASP A 250 18.59 -20.04 21.79
C ASP A 250 18.85 -18.82 20.86
N ASP A 251 20.07 -18.71 20.31
CA ASP A 251 20.46 -17.75 19.28
C ASP A 251 19.51 -17.70 18.06
N CYS A 252 18.95 -18.85 17.66
CA CYS A 252 18.08 -18.95 16.48
C CYS A 252 16.74 -18.24 16.73
N ILE A 253 16.12 -18.47 17.89
CA ILE A 253 14.84 -17.85 18.25
C ILE A 253 15.00 -16.33 18.37
N ASP A 254 16.10 -15.88 18.97
CA ASP A 254 16.38 -14.46 19.12
C ASP A 254 16.59 -13.76 17.77
N GLN A 255 17.24 -14.41 16.80
CA GLN A 255 17.34 -13.87 15.44
C GLN A 255 15.96 -13.62 14.81
N PHE A 256 15.01 -14.55 14.94
CA PHE A 256 13.65 -14.37 14.41
C PHE A 256 12.89 -13.24 15.12
N ARG A 257 13.08 -13.07 16.44
CA ARG A 257 12.52 -11.94 17.20
C ARG A 257 13.05 -10.61 16.66
N TYR A 258 14.36 -10.50 16.44
CA TYR A 258 14.96 -9.29 15.86
C TYR A 258 14.46 -9.03 14.45
N ILE A 259 14.42 -10.04 13.59
CA ILE A 259 13.96 -9.90 12.19
C ILE A 259 12.53 -9.35 12.15
N MET A 260 11.61 -9.92 12.93
CA MET A 260 10.24 -9.42 12.94
C MET A 260 10.15 -8.01 13.55
N ASN A 261 10.87 -7.73 14.64
CA ASN A 261 10.88 -6.40 15.25
C ASN A 261 11.42 -5.33 14.28
N PHE A 262 12.52 -5.60 13.58
CA PHE A 262 13.03 -4.70 12.54
C PHE A 262 12.05 -4.56 11.37
N GLY A 263 11.36 -5.65 10.99
CA GLY A 263 10.27 -5.62 10.01
C GLY A 263 9.14 -4.69 10.45
N LEU A 264 8.70 -4.78 11.70
CA LEU A 264 7.65 -3.92 12.27
C LEU A 264 8.07 -2.45 12.35
N VAL A 265 9.32 -2.17 12.71
CA VAL A 265 9.88 -0.80 12.69
C VAL A 265 9.86 -0.27 11.25
N ALA A 266 10.26 -1.07 10.26
CA ALA A 266 10.19 -0.69 8.85
C ALA A 266 8.73 -0.42 8.41
N THR A 267 7.76 -1.24 8.85
CA THR A 267 6.32 -1.00 8.63
C THR A 267 5.87 0.35 9.17
N VAL A 268 6.24 0.68 10.41
CA VAL A 268 5.88 1.96 11.05
C VAL A 268 6.47 3.13 10.27
N LEU A 269 7.76 3.06 9.92
CA LEU A 269 8.45 4.12 9.18
C LEU A 269 7.85 4.30 7.79
N TYR A 270 7.57 3.21 7.07
CA TYR A 270 6.86 3.22 5.79
C TYR A 270 5.49 3.89 5.92
N SER A 271 4.66 3.46 6.86
CA SER A 271 3.31 4.02 7.04
C SER A 271 3.32 5.51 7.38
N ILE A 272 4.26 5.97 8.22
CA ILE A 272 4.42 7.40 8.54
C ILE A 272 4.77 8.21 7.29
N VAL A 273 5.73 7.72 6.49
CA VAL A 273 6.17 8.43 5.28
C VAL A 273 5.05 8.47 4.24
N VAL A 274 4.33 7.36 4.04
CA VAL A 274 3.14 7.32 3.16
C VAL A 274 2.10 8.34 3.62
N VAL A 275 1.77 8.42 4.92
CA VAL A 275 0.77 9.38 5.42
C VAL A 275 1.23 10.83 5.23
N ILE A 276 2.51 11.14 5.49
CA ILE A 276 3.08 12.48 5.30
C ILE A 276 3.02 12.87 3.81
N GLN A 277 3.48 11.98 2.94
CA GLN A 277 3.43 12.20 1.50
C GLN A 277 1.99 12.33 1.02
N ALA A 278 1.09 11.51 1.57
CA ALA A 278 -0.31 11.48 1.21
C ALA A 278 -1.10 12.72 1.63
N SER A 279 -0.72 13.33 2.76
CA SER A 279 -1.41 14.48 3.34
C SER A 279 -0.94 15.81 2.77
N LYS A 280 0.30 15.89 2.27
CA LYS A 280 0.88 17.15 1.81
C LYS A 280 0.26 17.61 0.48
N PRO A 281 -0.49 18.74 0.44
CA PRO A 281 -1.20 19.18 -0.76
C PRO A 281 -0.26 19.74 -1.81
N SER A 282 0.90 20.29 -1.42
CA SER A 282 1.90 20.84 -2.36
C SER A 282 2.57 19.79 -3.25
N TRP A 283 2.51 18.53 -2.83
CA TRP A 283 3.00 17.38 -3.61
C TRP A 283 1.90 16.67 -4.40
N SER A 284 0.64 17.08 -4.22
CA SER A 284 -0.45 16.59 -5.04
C SER A 284 -0.34 17.13 -6.46
N ARG A 285 -0.75 16.32 -7.44
CA ARG A 285 -0.86 16.77 -8.83
C ARG A 285 -1.84 17.94 -8.88
N LYS A 286 -1.33 19.16 -9.09
CA LYS A 286 -2.18 20.29 -9.46
C LYS A 286 -2.78 19.97 -10.83
N LEU A 287 -4.10 19.83 -10.87
CA LEU A 287 -4.83 20.02 -12.13
C LEU A 287 -4.39 21.40 -12.63
N LYS A 288 -3.81 21.46 -13.84
CA LYS A 288 -3.76 22.71 -14.58
C LYS A 288 -5.22 23.15 -14.69
N ASP A 289 -5.55 24.15 -13.87
CA ASP A 289 -6.70 25.04 -13.86
C ASP A 289 -8.02 24.50 -14.45
N ILE A 290 -9.03 24.45 -13.58
CA ILE A 290 -10.41 24.81 -13.96
C ILE A 290 -10.38 26.28 -14.38
#